data_AF-A0A4Y2CI23-F1
#
_entry.id   AF-A0A4Y2CI23-F1
#
_cell.length_a   1.000
_cell.length_b   1.000
_cell.length_c   1.000
_cell.angle_alpha   90.00
_cell.angle_beta   90.00
_cell.angle_gamma   90.00
#
_symmetry.space_group_name_H-M   'P 1'
#
loop_
_entity.id
_entity.type
_entity.pdbx_description
1 polymer ?
#
loop_
_entity_poly.entity_id
_entity_poly.type
_entity_poly.pdbx_seq_one_letter_code
_entity_poly.pdbx_strand_id
1 'polypeptide(L)'
;MQPLPLHSQKATVWCGFKAAFIVGPFFFEEIGVSGPITCTVNETRYESLLRNQLIPALQQRGCVDSIILTQDNDPPHIATPVKQLLNLHFENDRIISRHFPTAWPPRSPKLNPCDFWLWGYLNGVVYGDPIANLAELKNRITQHIHDITTETLRSVVERAILRFQLIGEYGGQHIEHFLSKSKPTSFS
;
A
#
# COMPACT_ATOMS: atom_id res chain seq x y z
N MET A 1 32.73 21.61 -8.58
CA MET A 1 32.21 20.53 -7.72
C MET A 1 30.73 20.74 -7.54
N GLN A 2 29.91 19.73 -7.83
CA GLN A 2 28.47 19.81 -7.60
C GLN A 2 28.22 19.53 -6.10
N PRO A 3 27.40 20.34 -5.39
CA PRO A 3 27.17 20.12 -3.97
C PRO A 3 26.52 18.75 -3.74
N LEU A 4 27.04 17.99 -2.76
CA LEU A 4 26.39 16.76 -2.32
C LEU A 4 25.00 17.12 -1.77
N PRO A 5 23.94 16.39 -2.16
CA PRO A 5 22.62 16.59 -1.58
C PRO A 5 22.66 16.41 -0.05
N LEU A 6 22.04 17.34 0.69
CA LEU A 6 21.90 17.28 2.15
C LEU A 6 21.10 16.06 2.63
N HIS A 7 20.30 15.47 1.73
CA HIS A 7 19.46 14.31 2.00
C HIS A 7 19.74 13.21 0.99
N SER A 8 19.69 11.97 1.44
CA SER A 8 19.73 10.81 0.56
C SER A 8 18.58 10.87 -0.44
N GLN A 9 18.83 10.40 -1.67
CA GLN A 9 17.76 10.22 -2.66
C GLN A 9 16.73 9.24 -2.09
N LYS A 10 15.45 9.51 -2.35
CA LYS A 10 14.33 8.69 -1.88
C LYS A 10 13.34 8.49 -3.01
N ALA A 11 12.66 7.34 -3.00
CA ALA A 11 11.51 7.06 -3.85
C ALA A 11 10.24 7.10 -3.00
N THR A 12 9.14 7.58 -3.58
CA THR A 12 7.80 7.45 -3.00
C THR A 12 7.02 6.49 -3.87
N VAL A 13 6.53 5.40 -3.29
CA VAL A 13 5.87 4.30 -4.01
C VAL A 13 4.50 4.02 -3.40
N TRP A 14 3.52 3.72 -4.26
CA TRP A 14 2.21 3.21 -3.89
C TRP A 14 2.08 1.76 -4.33
N CYS A 15 1.51 0.93 -3.46
CA CYS A 15 1.11 -0.45 -3.77
C CYS A 15 -0.20 -0.77 -3.05
N GLY A 16 -1.03 -1.57 -3.69
CA GLY A 16 -2.18 -2.22 -3.08
C GLY A 16 -2.25 -3.66 -3.53
N PHE A 17 -2.86 -4.55 -2.76
CA PHE A 17 -2.97 -5.95 -3.16
C PHE A 17 -4.22 -6.62 -2.62
N LYS A 18 -4.60 -7.71 -3.28
CA LYS A 18 -5.55 -8.70 -2.76
C LYS A 18 -4.87 -10.07 -2.75
N ALA A 19 -5.55 -11.08 -2.24
CA ALA A 19 -5.01 -12.44 -2.13
C ALA A 19 -4.53 -13.07 -3.46
N ALA A 20 -4.95 -12.52 -4.60
CA ALA A 20 -4.62 -13.02 -5.93
C ALA A 20 -3.42 -12.31 -6.59
N PHE A 21 -3.26 -11.00 -6.36
CA PHE A 21 -2.27 -10.18 -7.07
C PHE A 21 -2.01 -8.85 -6.37
N ILE A 22 -0.88 -8.22 -6.73
CA ILE A 22 -0.52 -6.85 -6.39
C ILE A 22 -0.91 -5.92 -7.56
N VAL A 23 -1.34 -4.71 -7.22
CA VAL A 23 -1.49 -3.56 -8.12
C VAL A 23 -0.42 -2.53 -7.74
N GLY A 24 0.40 -2.15 -8.72
CA GLY A 24 1.63 -1.40 -8.49
C GLY A 24 2.88 -2.30 -8.68
N PRO A 25 4.09 -1.79 -8.34
CA PRO A 25 4.32 -0.48 -7.73
C PRO A 25 4.04 0.69 -8.67
N PHE A 26 3.51 1.78 -8.12
CA PHE A 26 3.38 3.06 -8.81
C PHE A 26 4.25 4.10 -8.11
N PHE A 27 5.21 4.68 -8.82
CA PHE A 27 6.09 5.70 -8.26
C PHE A 27 5.50 7.10 -8.45
N PHE A 28 5.56 7.93 -7.41
CA PHE A 28 5.16 9.34 -7.50
C PHE A 28 6.33 10.16 -8.04
N GLU A 29 6.22 10.54 -9.31
CA GLU A 29 7.29 11.23 -10.02
C GLU A 29 6.77 12.35 -10.92
N GLU A 30 7.63 13.33 -11.16
CA GLU A 30 7.44 14.39 -12.15
C GLU A 30 8.56 14.36 -13.18
N ILE A 31 8.27 14.84 -14.38
CA ILE A 31 9.27 14.92 -15.46
C ILE A 31 10.24 16.06 -15.14
N GLY A 32 11.45 15.71 -14.71
CA GLY A 32 12.55 16.65 -14.55
C GLY A 32 13.40 16.77 -15.81
N VAL A 33 14.25 17.80 -15.85
CA VAL A 33 15.19 18.07 -16.95
C VAL A 33 16.15 16.90 -17.21
N SER A 34 16.49 16.15 -16.17
CA SER A 34 17.42 15.01 -16.22
C SER A 34 16.74 13.67 -16.00
N GLY A 35 15.41 13.59 -16.15
CA GLY A 35 14.61 12.39 -15.92
C GLY A 35 13.64 12.51 -14.73
N PRO A 36 13.00 11.40 -14.33
CA PRO A 36 11.97 11.40 -13.28
C PRO A 36 12.51 11.85 -11.92
N ILE A 37 11.80 12.79 -11.29
CA ILE A 37 12.10 13.28 -9.94
C ILE A 37 10.97 12.86 -9.01
N THR A 38 11.32 12.22 -7.89
CA THR A 38 10.34 11.82 -6.87
C THR A 38 9.65 13.04 -6.27
N CYS A 39 8.32 12.99 -6.17
CA CYS A 39 7.50 14.06 -5.63
C CYS A 39 6.74 13.62 -4.36
N THR A 40 6.32 14.61 -3.57
CA THR A 40 5.50 14.40 -2.37
C THR A 40 4.06 14.10 -2.76
N VAL A 41 3.44 13.13 -2.09
CA VAL A 41 2.01 12.83 -2.26
C VAL A 41 1.17 13.95 -1.65
N ASN A 42 0.30 14.54 -2.46
CA ASN A 42 -0.78 15.42 -2.02
C ASN A 42 -2.10 14.88 -2.58
N GLU A 43 -3.21 15.53 -2.26
CA GLU A 43 -4.54 15.14 -2.70
C GLU A 43 -4.65 15.04 -4.23
N THR A 44 -4.09 16.00 -4.98
CA THR A 44 -4.15 16.01 -6.45
C THR A 44 -3.37 14.85 -7.07
N ARG A 45 -2.15 14.59 -6.57
CA ARG A 45 -1.30 13.50 -7.09
C ARG A 45 -1.87 12.14 -6.70
N TYR A 46 -2.44 12.01 -5.51
CA TYR A 46 -3.11 10.78 -5.08
C TYR A 46 -4.36 10.51 -5.93
N GLU A 47 -5.23 11.51 -6.11
CA GLU A 47 -6.39 11.40 -6.99
C GLU A 47 -5.98 11.00 -8.42
N SER A 48 -4.94 11.65 -8.97
CA SER A 48 -4.40 11.33 -10.29
C SER A 48 -3.92 9.87 -10.38
N LEU A 49 -3.22 9.37 -9.36
CA LEU A 49 -2.80 7.96 -9.29
C LEU A 49 -4.02 7.03 -9.31
N LEU A 50 -5.04 7.31 -8.51
CA LEU A 50 -6.26 6.50 -8.46
C LEU A 50 -6.95 6.47 -9.83
N ARG A 51 -7.16 7.64 -10.43
CA ARG A 51 -7.86 7.83 -11.71
C ARG A 51 -7.13 7.19 -12.88
N ASN A 52 -5.82 7.37 -12.95
CA ASN A 52 -5.03 7.04 -14.14
C ASN A 52 -4.32 5.69 -14.04
N GLN A 53 -4.15 5.13 -12.84
CA GLN A 53 -3.39 3.90 -12.64
C GLN A 53 -4.20 2.83 -11.92
N LEU A 54 -4.69 3.08 -10.70
CA LEU A 54 -5.39 2.06 -9.91
C LEU A 54 -6.70 1.59 -10.56
N ILE A 55 -7.62 2.53 -10.83
CA ILE A 55 -8.95 2.20 -11.34
C ILE A 55 -8.86 1.51 -12.71
N PRO A 56 -8.07 2.00 -13.69
CA PRO A 56 -7.86 1.30 -14.95
C PRO A 56 -7.27 -0.10 -14.77
N ALA A 57 -6.30 -0.28 -13.87
CA ALA A 57 -5.71 -1.60 -13.61
C ALA A 57 -6.73 -2.59 -13.03
N LEU A 58 -7.65 -2.13 -12.17
CA LEU A 58 -8.72 -2.97 -11.61
C LEU A 58 -9.82 -3.28 -12.63
N GLN A 59 -10.15 -2.33 -13.50
CA GLN A 59 -11.09 -2.50 -14.61
C GLN A 59 -10.57 -3.51 -15.63
N GLN A 60 -9.28 -3.41 -16.03
CA GLN A 60 -8.64 -4.37 -16.93
C GLN A 60 -8.66 -5.80 -16.37
N ARG A 61 -8.59 -5.93 -15.04
CA ARG A 61 -8.69 -7.22 -14.33
C ARG A 61 -10.13 -7.66 -14.05
N GLY A 62 -11.14 -6.89 -14.49
CA GLY A 62 -12.55 -7.20 -14.33
C GLY A 62 -13.00 -7.30 -12.87
N CYS A 63 -12.36 -6.58 -11.95
CA CYS A 63 -12.56 -6.78 -10.52
C CYS A 63 -12.98 -5.52 -9.74
N VAL A 64 -13.05 -4.35 -10.38
CA VAL A 64 -13.43 -3.08 -9.72
C VAL A 64 -14.78 -3.20 -8.99
N ASP A 65 -15.73 -3.95 -9.54
CA ASP A 65 -17.08 -4.14 -8.99
C ASP A 65 -17.17 -5.26 -7.92
N SER A 66 -16.05 -5.91 -7.60
CA SER A 66 -16.01 -7.08 -6.71
C SER A 66 -15.04 -6.93 -5.53
N ILE A 67 -14.32 -5.83 -5.46
CA ILE A 67 -13.38 -5.56 -4.36
C ILE A 67 -13.98 -4.61 -3.34
N ILE A 68 -13.51 -4.77 -2.10
CA ILE A 68 -13.62 -3.76 -1.05
C ILE A 68 -12.28 -3.03 -1.00
N LEU A 69 -12.31 -1.71 -1.21
CA LEU A 69 -11.13 -0.87 -1.12
C LEU A 69 -10.90 -0.45 0.33
N THR A 70 -9.70 -0.67 0.85
CA THR A 70 -9.30 -0.23 2.19
C THR A 70 -8.16 0.77 2.09
N GLN A 71 -8.25 1.90 2.78
CA GLN A 71 -7.16 2.87 2.90
C GLN A 71 -7.17 3.51 4.29
N ASP A 72 -5.99 3.98 4.74
CA ASP A 72 -5.85 4.63 6.02
C ASP A 72 -6.41 6.07 6.03
N ASN A 73 -6.14 6.79 7.11
CA ASN A 73 -6.68 8.11 7.36
C ASN A 73 -5.71 9.26 7.02
N ASP A 74 -4.69 9.01 6.19
CA ASP A 74 -3.76 10.04 5.79
C ASP A 74 -4.47 11.16 5.00
N PRO A 75 -4.06 12.44 5.17
CA PRO A 75 -4.79 13.57 4.60
C PRO A 75 -5.09 13.47 3.09
N PRO A 76 -4.14 13.04 2.22
CA PRO A 76 -4.43 12.83 0.80
C PRO A 76 -5.50 11.77 0.55
N HIS A 77 -5.57 10.71 1.36
CA HIS A 77 -6.50 9.59 1.18
C HIS A 77 -7.94 9.97 1.52
N ILE A 78 -8.14 10.92 2.45
CA ILE A 78 -9.47 11.35 2.92
C ILE A 78 -9.94 12.67 2.28
N ALA A 79 -9.17 13.21 1.33
CA ALA A 79 -9.51 14.44 0.61
C ALA A 79 -10.83 14.30 -0.15
N THR A 80 -11.60 15.38 -0.24
CA THR A 80 -12.90 15.40 -0.93
C THR A 80 -12.86 14.86 -2.37
N PRO A 81 -11.96 15.31 -3.27
CA PRO A 81 -11.93 14.79 -4.65
C PRO A 81 -11.63 13.29 -4.71
N VAL A 82 -10.77 12.81 -3.82
CA VAL A 82 -10.43 11.39 -3.70
C VAL A 82 -11.65 10.57 -3.26
N LYS A 83 -12.36 11.01 -2.22
CA LYS A 83 -13.58 10.33 -1.76
C LYS A 83 -14.67 10.28 -2.83
N GLN A 84 -14.86 11.38 -3.56
CA GLN A 84 -15.82 11.45 -4.67
C GLN A 84 -15.46 10.46 -5.78
N LEU A 85 -14.18 10.38 -6.15
CA LEU A 85 -13.69 9.43 -7.14
C LEU A 85 -13.88 7.98 -6.67
N LEU A 86 -13.57 7.68 -5.41
CA LEU A 86 -13.75 6.33 -4.87
C LEU A 86 -15.22 5.92 -4.86
N ASN A 87 -16.12 6.78 -4.38
CA ASN A 87 -17.56 6.49 -4.37
C ASN A 87 -18.11 6.22 -5.78
N LEU A 88 -17.61 6.94 -6.78
CA LEU A 88 -18.03 6.75 -8.18
C LEU A 88 -17.73 5.34 -8.71
N HIS A 89 -16.66 4.69 -8.24
CA HIS A 89 -16.18 3.43 -8.81
C HIS A 89 -16.39 2.20 -7.92
N PHE A 90 -16.42 2.37 -6.61
CA PHE A 90 -16.50 1.25 -5.67
C PHE A 90 -17.83 1.17 -4.93
N GLU A 91 -18.70 2.20 -5.04
CA GLU A 91 -19.89 2.37 -4.20
C GLU A 91 -19.51 2.55 -2.71
N ASN A 92 -20.30 3.32 -1.96
CA ASN A 92 -19.97 3.66 -0.57
C ASN A 92 -19.76 2.42 0.32
N ASP A 93 -20.46 1.33 0.03
CA ASP A 93 -20.56 0.14 0.87
C ASP A 93 -19.30 -0.75 0.75
N ARG A 94 -18.53 -0.59 -0.33
CA ARG A 94 -17.29 -1.35 -0.59
C ARG A 94 -16.05 -0.51 -0.35
N ILE A 95 -16.15 0.52 0.49
CA ILE A 95 -15.02 1.38 0.88
C ILE A 95 -14.86 1.37 2.40
N ILE A 96 -13.68 0.99 2.88
CA ILE A 96 -13.26 1.13 4.27
C ILE A 96 -12.26 2.26 4.37
N SER A 97 -12.75 3.44 4.78
CA SER A 97 -11.97 4.68 4.89
C SER A 97 -12.75 5.66 5.75
N ARG A 98 -12.09 6.64 6.38
CA ARG A 98 -12.82 7.69 7.13
C ARG A 98 -13.80 8.44 6.22
N HIS A 99 -14.96 8.77 6.77
CA HIS A 99 -16.10 9.41 6.09
C HIS A 99 -16.90 8.54 5.12
N PHE A 100 -16.66 7.22 5.11
CA PHE A 100 -17.54 6.21 4.51
C PHE A 100 -18.32 5.43 5.60
N PRO A 101 -19.36 4.65 5.25
CA PRO A 101 -20.16 3.89 6.22
C PRO A 101 -19.31 3.00 7.14
N THR A 102 -18.26 2.37 6.58
CA THR A 102 -17.28 1.62 7.36
C THR A 102 -15.99 2.43 7.50
N ALA A 103 -15.76 3.00 8.66
CA ALA A 103 -14.58 3.83 8.90
C ALA A 103 -13.33 2.99 9.20
N TRP A 104 -12.19 3.36 8.60
CA TRP A 104 -10.89 2.82 9.02
C TRP A 104 -10.51 3.39 10.40
N PRO A 105 -10.17 2.53 11.39
CA PRO A 105 -9.87 3.00 12.73
C PRO A 105 -8.61 3.89 12.76
N PRO A 106 -8.60 4.98 13.55
CA PRO A 106 -7.44 5.85 13.66
C PRO A 106 -6.22 5.10 14.20
N ARG A 107 -5.02 5.50 13.75
CA ARG A 107 -3.72 5.00 14.25
C ARG A 107 -3.61 3.46 14.30
N SER A 108 -4.13 2.79 13.27
CA SER A 108 -4.17 1.32 13.19
C SER A 108 -3.30 0.73 12.08
N PRO A 109 -1.99 1.07 12.00
CA PRO A 109 -1.11 0.50 10.96
C PRO A 109 -1.00 -1.02 11.09
N LYS A 110 -1.21 -1.57 12.29
CA LYS A 110 -1.18 -3.02 12.55
C LYS A 110 -2.32 -3.79 11.89
N LEU A 111 -3.30 -3.12 11.30
CA LEU A 111 -4.38 -3.72 10.51
C LEU A 111 -4.12 -3.67 9.01
N ASN A 112 -3.31 -2.72 8.55
CA ASN A 112 -3.01 -2.57 7.14
C ASN A 112 -1.93 -3.59 6.72
N PRO A 113 -2.23 -4.52 5.81
CA PRO A 113 -1.26 -5.53 5.39
C PRO A 113 -0.09 -4.96 4.60
N CYS A 114 -0.23 -3.76 4.03
CA CYS A 114 0.92 -3.04 3.49
C CYS A 114 1.90 -2.62 4.60
N ASP A 115 1.38 -2.11 5.72
CA ASP A 115 2.19 -1.57 6.83
C ASP A 115 2.80 -2.66 7.71
N PHE A 116 2.02 -3.69 8.08
CA PHE A 116 2.55 -4.73 8.96
C PHE A 116 3.43 -5.76 8.25
N TRP A 117 3.39 -5.81 6.90
CA TRP A 117 4.11 -6.82 6.13
C TRP A 117 4.83 -6.24 4.90
N LEU A 118 4.13 -5.72 3.89
CA LEU A 118 4.74 -5.42 2.58
C LEU A 118 5.95 -4.50 2.69
N TRP A 119 5.82 -3.38 3.39
CA TRP A 119 6.91 -2.41 3.53
C TRP A 119 8.08 -2.96 4.35
N GLY A 120 7.80 -3.78 5.37
CA GLY A 120 8.84 -4.47 6.14
C GLY A 120 9.60 -5.51 5.31
N TYR A 121 8.88 -6.30 4.51
CA TYR A 121 9.46 -7.25 3.56
C TYR A 121 10.35 -6.54 2.54
N LEU A 122 9.82 -5.53 1.85
CA LEU A 122 10.56 -4.76 0.85
C LEU A 122 11.79 -4.09 1.46
N ASN A 123 11.69 -3.53 2.66
CA ASN A 123 12.83 -2.95 3.34
C ASN A 123 13.93 -3.99 3.62
N GLY A 124 13.57 -5.22 4.00
CA GLY A 124 14.52 -6.30 4.24
C GLY A 124 15.24 -6.77 2.97
N VAL A 125 14.51 -6.95 1.87
CA VAL A 125 15.07 -7.52 0.63
C VAL A 125 15.76 -6.48 -0.26
N VAL A 126 15.20 -5.27 -0.39
CA VAL A 126 15.73 -4.23 -1.29
C VAL A 126 17.07 -3.69 -0.80
N TYR A 127 17.20 -3.52 0.52
CA TYR A 127 18.39 -2.96 1.16
C TYR A 127 19.38 -4.03 1.66
N GLY A 128 19.21 -5.30 1.25
CA GLY A 128 20.17 -6.38 1.58
C GLY A 128 21.57 -6.13 1.02
N ASP A 129 21.66 -5.48 -0.14
CA ASP A 129 22.91 -5.09 -0.81
C ASP A 129 22.96 -3.56 -1.04
N PRO A 130 24.15 -2.95 -1.14
CA PRO A 130 24.30 -1.54 -1.50
C PRO A 130 23.55 -1.19 -2.80
N ILE A 131 22.89 -0.03 -2.81
CA ILE A 131 22.10 0.47 -3.94
C ILE A 131 22.85 1.64 -4.57
N ALA A 132 23.20 1.55 -5.85
CA ALA A 132 24.07 2.55 -6.48
C ALA A 132 23.34 3.88 -6.76
N ASN A 133 22.06 3.83 -7.12
CA ASN A 133 21.28 5.00 -7.48
C ASN A 133 19.76 4.75 -7.39
N LEU A 134 18.98 5.82 -7.57
CA LEU A 134 17.52 5.79 -7.49
C LEU A 134 16.84 4.90 -8.56
N ALA A 135 17.44 4.72 -9.74
CA ALA A 135 16.87 3.84 -10.76
C ALA A 135 17.01 2.37 -10.34
N GLU A 136 18.17 2.00 -9.79
CA GLU A 136 18.38 0.67 -9.22
C GLU A 136 17.43 0.39 -8.05
N LEU A 137 17.23 1.37 -7.15
CA LEU A 137 16.25 1.25 -6.07
C LEU A 137 14.86 0.87 -6.58
N LYS A 138 14.35 1.59 -7.60
CA LYS A 138 13.03 1.34 -8.18
C LYS A 138 12.95 0.00 -8.90
N ASN A 139 14.02 -0.39 -9.59
CA ASN A 139 14.09 -1.69 -10.27
C ASN A 139 14.02 -2.83 -9.25
N ARG A 140 14.79 -2.76 -8.15
CA ARG A 140 14.74 -3.77 -7.08
C ARG A 140 13.35 -3.84 -6.43
N ILE A 141 12.74 -2.70 -6.12
CA ILE A 141 11.35 -2.65 -5.60
C ILE A 141 10.39 -3.35 -6.57
N THR A 142 10.50 -3.04 -7.87
CA THR A 142 9.63 -3.62 -8.91
C THR A 142 9.82 -5.12 -9.04
N GLN A 143 11.08 -5.58 -9.08
CA GLN A 143 11.41 -7.00 -9.17
C GLN A 143 10.88 -7.77 -7.95
N HIS A 144 11.20 -7.32 -6.73
CA HIS A 144 10.75 -8.01 -5.53
C HIS A 144 9.22 -8.01 -5.37
N ILE A 145 8.52 -6.97 -5.83
CA ILE A 145 7.05 -6.97 -5.87
C ILE A 145 6.53 -8.00 -6.86
N HIS A 146 7.12 -8.08 -8.06
CA HIS A 146 6.74 -9.05 -9.09
C HIS A 146 6.95 -10.50 -8.62
N ASP A 147 8.00 -10.74 -7.82
CA ASP A 147 8.36 -12.07 -7.35
C ASP A 147 7.54 -12.53 -6.13
N ILE A 148 6.70 -11.66 -5.54
CA ILE A 148 5.78 -12.06 -4.46
C ILE A 148 4.74 -13.03 -5.04
N THR A 149 4.72 -14.25 -4.50
CA THR A 149 3.80 -15.29 -4.93
C THR A 149 2.36 -15.04 -4.46
N THR A 150 1.40 -15.58 -5.20
CA THR A 150 -0.02 -15.60 -4.81
C THR A 150 -0.25 -16.32 -3.47
N GLU A 151 0.55 -17.35 -3.15
CA GLU A 151 0.47 -18.05 -1.87
C GLU A 151 0.84 -17.13 -0.70
N THR A 152 1.92 -16.37 -0.84
CA THR A 152 2.33 -15.37 0.14
C THR A 152 1.24 -14.31 0.33
N LEU A 153 0.67 -13.78 -0.77
CA LEU A 153 -0.42 -12.81 -0.70
C LEU A 153 -1.64 -13.35 0.04
N ARG A 154 -2.04 -14.60 -0.26
CA ARG A 154 -3.16 -15.25 0.41
C ARG A 154 -2.91 -15.37 1.92
N SER A 155 -1.73 -15.86 2.32
CA SER A 155 -1.39 -15.99 3.73
C SER A 155 -1.39 -14.64 4.47
N VAL A 156 -0.91 -13.58 3.83
CA VAL A 156 -0.92 -12.23 4.42
C VAL A 156 -2.34 -11.69 4.55
N VAL A 157 -3.21 -11.91 3.56
CA VAL A 157 -4.62 -11.49 3.62
C VAL A 157 -5.38 -12.28 4.70
N GLU A 158 -5.14 -13.59 4.83
CA GLU A 158 -5.70 -14.40 5.93
C GLU A 158 -5.26 -13.88 7.30
N ARG A 159 -3.99 -13.47 7.44
CA ARG A 159 -3.47 -12.83 8.66
C ARG A 159 -4.13 -11.48 8.92
N ALA A 160 -4.45 -10.69 7.89
CA ALA A 160 -5.19 -9.44 8.05
C ALA A 160 -6.61 -9.71 8.57
N ILE A 161 -7.31 -10.71 8.01
CA ILE A 161 -8.64 -11.13 8.45
C ILE A 161 -8.60 -11.58 9.92
N LEU A 162 -7.63 -12.41 10.31
CA LEU A 162 -7.44 -12.84 11.70
C LEU A 162 -7.24 -11.63 12.64
N ARG A 163 -6.46 -10.63 12.23
CA ARG A 163 -6.27 -9.41 13.02
C ARG A 163 -7.59 -8.66 13.23
N PHE A 164 -8.43 -8.53 12.20
CA PHE A 164 -9.74 -7.91 12.34
C PHE A 164 -10.66 -8.69 13.29
N GLN A 165 -10.67 -10.03 13.18
CA GLN A 165 -11.44 -10.91 14.08
C GLN A 165 -11.02 -10.73 15.54
N LEU A 166 -9.72 -10.81 15.82
CA LEU A 166 -9.18 -10.61 17.18
C LEU A 166 -9.53 -9.22 17.73
N ILE A 167 -9.43 -8.16 16.92
CA ILE A 167 -9.82 -6.82 17.39
C ILE A 167 -11.30 -6.75 17.74
N GLY A 168 -12.17 -7.41 16.96
CA GLY A 168 -13.59 -7.54 17.28
C GLY A 168 -13.85 -8.30 18.57
N GLU A 169 -13.20 -9.45 18.76
CA GLU A 169 -13.33 -10.31 19.95
C GLU A 169 -12.86 -9.59 21.23
N TYR A 170 -11.79 -8.81 21.13
CA TYR A 170 -11.16 -8.14 22.28
C TYR A 170 -11.52 -6.65 22.37
N GLY A 171 -12.64 -6.23 21.78
CA GLY A 171 -13.22 -4.90 21.99
C GLY A 171 -12.29 -3.74 21.61
N GLY A 172 -11.48 -3.89 20.56
CA GLY A 172 -10.59 -2.82 20.10
C GLY A 172 -9.20 -2.80 20.74
N GLN A 173 -8.85 -3.75 21.61
CA GLN A 173 -7.56 -3.78 22.30
C GLN A 173 -6.38 -4.23 21.41
N HIS A 174 -5.17 -4.04 21.93
CA HIS A 174 -3.92 -4.51 21.34
C HIS A 174 -3.87 -6.05 21.23
N ILE A 175 -3.65 -6.58 20.02
CA ILE A 175 -3.79 -8.02 19.73
C ILE A 175 -2.45 -8.79 19.59
N GLU A 176 -1.31 -8.14 19.78
CA GLU A 176 0.01 -8.72 19.45
C GLU A 176 0.32 -9.96 20.30
N HIS A 177 -0.16 -9.98 21.53
CA HIS A 177 -0.01 -11.11 22.45
C HIS A 177 -0.84 -12.35 22.06
N PHE A 178 -1.82 -12.19 21.16
CA PHE A 178 -2.56 -13.31 20.56
C PHE A 178 -1.90 -13.80 19.28
N LEU A 179 -1.23 -12.91 18.53
CA LEU A 179 -0.56 -13.22 17.27
C LEU A 179 0.73 -14.06 17.45
N SER A 180 1.36 -14.02 18.63
CA SER A 180 2.55 -14.85 18.92
C SER A 180 2.22 -16.31 19.25
N LYS A 181 0.95 -16.61 19.57
CA LYS A 181 0.47 -17.97 19.88
C LYS A 181 0.04 -18.74 18.63
N SER A 182 -0.24 -18.05 17.53
CA SER A 182 -0.35 -18.66 16.21
C SER A 182 1.06 -18.82 15.62
N LYS A 183 1.45 -20.04 15.28
CA LYS A 183 2.82 -20.41 14.86
C LYS A 183 3.45 -19.36 13.91
N PRO A 184 4.75 -19.03 14.08
CA PRO A 184 5.45 -18.23 13.10
C PRO A 184 5.63 -19.08 11.84
N THR A 185 4.84 -18.85 10.78
CA THR A 185 5.37 -19.10 9.44
C THR A 185 6.38 -18.00 9.17
N SER A 186 7.65 -18.35 9.38
CA SER A 186 8.79 -17.63 8.82
C SER A 186 8.59 -17.58 7.31
N PHE A 187 8.46 -16.38 6.75
CA PHE A 187 8.66 -16.19 5.32
C PHE A 187 10.16 -15.96 5.15
N SER A 188 10.86 -17.03 4.76
CA SER A 188 12.21 -16.98 4.20
C SER A 188 12.12 -16.68 2.72
#